data_AF-A0A3N5VL95-F1
#
_entry.id   AF-A0A3N5VL95-F1
#
_cell.length_a   1.000
_cell.length_b   1.000
_cell.length_c   1.000
_cell.angle_alpha   90.00
_cell.angle_beta   90.00
_cell.angle_gamma   90.00
#
_symmetry.space_group_name_H-M   'P 1'
#
loop_
_entity.id
_entity.type
_entity.pdbx_description
1 polymer ?
#
loop_
_entity_poly.entity_id
_entity_poly.type
_entity_poly.pdbx_seq_one_letter_code
_entity_poly.pdbx_strand_id
1 'polypeptide(L)'
;YTHTQGWIVIVAMMGIVGSHAYSQGAIVWVYINELLPNAIRASGSAATCFLIWSLCIVVSWTFPVLARQSGALAFSIFAVMMVLQFFLVLKYLPETKGVSLEQLQTQFSAG
;
A
#
# COMPACT_ATOMS: atom_id res chain seq x y z
N TYR A 1 5.64 24.63 -20.95
CA TYR A 1 5.33 23.19 -20.95
C TYR A 1 5.10 22.76 -22.39
N THR A 2 5.96 21.93 -22.96
CA THR A 2 5.77 21.39 -24.32
C THR A 2 4.68 20.31 -24.29
N HIS A 3 3.83 20.22 -25.32
CA HIS A 3 2.74 19.23 -25.42
C HIS A 3 3.20 17.78 -25.10
N THR A 4 4.44 17.43 -25.47
CA THR A 4 5.07 16.13 -25.17
C THR A 4 5.23 15.88 -23.66
N GLN A 5 5.54 16.90 -22.85
CA GLN A 5 5.69 16.75 -21.40
C GLN A 5 4.35 16.43 -20.71
N GLY A 6 3.24 17.00 -21.21
CA GLY A 6 1.91 16.71 -20.68
C GLY A 6 1.49 15.26 -20.87
N TRP A 7 1.74 14.70 -22.07
CA TRP A 7 1.42 13.29 -22.36
C TRP A 7 2.19 12.31 -21.48
N ILE A 8 3.47 12.58 -21.23
CA ILE A 8 4.29 11.74 -20.34
C ILE A 8 3.67 11.67 -18.94
N VAL A 9 3.25 12.81 -18.38
CA VAL A 9 2.62 12.85 -17.05
C VAL A 9 1.31 12.09 -17.03
N ILE A 10 0.46 12.27 -18.04
CA ILE A 10 -0.84 11.57 -18.12
C ILE A 10 -0.64 10.05 -18.18
N VAL A 11 0.24 9.56 -19.07
CA VAL A 11 0.50 8.13 -19.21
C VAL A 11 1.09 7.55 -17.92
N ALA A 12 2.05 8.25 -17.30
CA ALA A 12 2.64 7.84 -16.03
C ALA A 12 1.58 7.77 -14.91
N MET A 13 0.71 8.77 -14.81
CA MET A 13 -0.35 8.81 -13.81
C MET A 13 -1.37 7.69 -14.01
N MET A 14 -1.79 7.42 -15.26
CA MET A 14 -2.67 6.29 -15.57
C MET A 14 -2.01 4.95 -15.22
N GLY A 15 -0.72 4.78 -15.51
CA GLY A 15 0.02 3.57 -15.15
C GLY A 15 0.06 3.33 -13.64
N ILE A 16 0.31 4.38 -12.85
CA ILE A 16 0.32 4.28 -11.38
C ILE A 16 -1.08 3.99 -10.85
N VAL A 17 -2.10 4.72 -11.30
CA VAL A 17 -3.48 4.52 -10.81
C VAL A 17 -3.99 3.13 -11.18
N GLY A 18 -3.76 2.68 -12.42
CA GLY A 18 -4.19 1.35 -12.88
C GLY A 18 -3.49 0.21 -12.13
N SER A 19 -2.17 0.30 -11.94
CA SER A 19 -1.42 -0.71 -11.18
C SER A 19 -1.82 -0.75 -9.71
N HIS A 20 -2.06 0.42 -9.10
CA HIS A 20 -2.56 0.51 -7.73
C HIS A 20 -3.95 -0.13 -7.60
N ALA A 21 -4.88 0.19 -8.50
CA ALA A 21 -6.23 -0.35 -8.47
C ALA A 21 -6.27 -1.89 -8.63
N TYR A 22 -5.43 -2.43 -9.51
CA TYR A 22 -5.33 -3.88 -9.71
C TYR A 22 -4.72 -4.64 -8.53
N SER A 23 -3.74 -4.03 -7.85
CA SER A 23 -2.97 -4.68 -6.78
C SER A 23 -3.36 -4.18 -5.39
N GLN A 24 -2.69 -3.12 -4.93
CA GLN A 24 -2.77 -2.61 -3.56
C GLN A 24 -4.18 -2.16 -3.16
N GLY A 25 -5.00 -1.70 -4.11
CA GLY A 25 -6.36 -1.24 -3.85
C GLY A 25 -7.30 -2.33 -3.35
N ALA A 26 -7.10 -3.59 -3.76
CA ALA A 26 -7.93 -4.72 -3.35
C ALA A 26 -7.19 -5.66 -2.39
N ILE A 27 -5.93 -6.01 -2.70
CA ILE A 27 -5.19 -7.06 -1.99
C ILE A 27 -4.87 -6.69 -0.55
N VAL A 28 -4.56 -5.41 -0.26
CA VAL A 28 -4.19 -4.98 1.10
C VAL A 28 -5.29 -5.31 2.11
N TRP A 29 -6.55 -5.07 1.74
CA TRP A 29 -7.69 -5.32 2.62
C TRP A 29 -7.99 -6.81 2.81
N VAL A 30 -7.81 -7.62 1.77
CA VAL A 30 -7.91 -9.08 1.87
C VAL A 30 -6.85 -9.60 2.83
N TYR A 31 -5.61 -9.20 2.61
CA TYR A 31 -4.45 -9.68 3.35
C TYR A 31 -4.51 -9.33 4.85
N ILE A 32 -4.93 -8.11 5.20
CA ILE A 32 -5.15 -7.71 6.60
C ILE A 32 -6.11 -8.67 7.30
N ASN A 33 -7.21 -9.05 6.64
CA ASN A 33 -8.22 -9.91 7.24
C ASN A 33 -7.80 -11.39 7.28
N GLU A 34 -6.97 -11.85 6.35
CA GLU A 34 -6.43 -13.22 6.31
C GLU A 34 -5.37 -13.47 7.40
N LEU A 35 -4.53 -12.47 7.69
CA LEU A 35 -3.52 -12.56 8.75
C LEU A 35 -4.11 -12.55 10.16
N LEU A 36 -5.22 -11.83 10.36
CA LEU A 36 -5.77 -11.63 11.70
C LEU A 36 -6.54 -12.87 12.17
N PRO A 37 -6.26 -13.36 13.39
CA PRO A 37 -7.05 -14.40 14.03
C PRO A 37 -8.52 -13.99 14.15
N ASN A 38 -9.45 -14.95 13.99
CA ASN A 38 -10.90 -14.71 14.05
C ASN A 38 -11.32 -13.90 15.29
N ALA A 39 -10.71 -14.19 16.45
CA ALA A 39 -11.05 -13.55 17.72
C ALA A 39 -10.77 -12.04 17.76
N ILE A 40 -9.75 -11.55 17.03
CA ILE A 40 -9.36 -10.14 17.04
C ILE A 40 -9.51 -9.46 15.68
N ARG A 41 -10.02 -10.16 14.66
CA ARG A 41 -10.08 -9.63 13.29
C ARG A 41 -10.80 -8.29 13.22
N ALA A 42 -11.96 -8.17 13.88
CA ALA A 42 -12.74 -6.94 13.84
C ALA A 42 -11.97 -5.74 14.46
N SER A 43 -11.39 -5.92 15.65
CA SER A 43 -10.66 -4.85 16.34
C SER A 43 -9.30 -4.54 15.68
N GLY A 44 -8.59 -5.58 15.23
CA GLY A 44 -7.33 -5.44 14.49
C GLY A 44 -7.51 -4.73 13.15
N SER A 45 -8.55 -5.06 12.39
CA SER A 45 -8.89 -4.37 11.14
C SER A 45 -9.27 -2.91 11.39
N ALA A 46 -10.01 -2.60 12.47
CA ALA A 46 -10.33 -1.22 12.84
C ALA A 46 -9.07 -0.41 13.21
N ALA A 47 -8.17 -0.97 14.01
CA ALA A 47 -6.90 -0.32 14.36
C ALA A 47 -6.00 -0.09 13.13
N THR A 48 -5.95 -1.08 12.23
CA THR A 48 -5.22 -0.96 10.96
C THR A 48 -5.81 0.12 10.06
N CYS A 49 -7.14 0.16 9.93
CA CYS A 49 -7.84 1.23 9.22
C CYS A 49 -7.48 2.60 9.78
N PHE A 50 -7.53 2.78 11.11
CA PHE A 50 -7.18 4.03 11.76
C PHE A 50 -5.73 4.46 11.46
N LEU A 51 -4.78 3.52 11.53
CA LEU A 51 -3.39 3.78 11.22
C LEU A 51 -3.21 4.18 9.75
N ILE A 52 -3.83 3.45 8.81
CA ILE A 52 -3.78 3.76 7.37
C ILE A 52 -4.28 5.18 7.12
N TRP A 53 -5.46 5.53 7.65
CA TRP A 53 -6.03 6.87 7.44
C TRP A 53 -5.21 7.98 8.10
N SER A 54 -4.61 7.72 9.26
CA SER A 54 -3.69 8.66 9.92
C SER A 54 -2.45 8.91 9.05
N LEU A 55 -1.88 7.86 8.48
CA LEU A 55 -0.75 7.97 7.55
C LEU A 55 -1.14 8.68 6.25
N CYS A 56 -2.35 8.45 5.73
CA CYS A 56 -2.88 9.19 4.58
C CYS A 56 -2.96 10.69 4.86
N ILE A 57 -3.36 11.11 6.06
CA ILE A 57 -3.38 12.52 6.47
C ILE A 57 -1.96 13.09 6.45
N VAL A 58 -1.01 12.40 7.08
CA VAL A 58 0.40 12.83 7.13
C VAL A 58 0.95 13.03 5.72
N VAL A 59 0.76 12.05 4.84
CA VAL A 59 1.19 12.08 3.43
C VAL A 59 0.52 13.23 2.67
N SER A 60 -0.78 13.40 2.83
CA SER A 60 -1.55 14.44 2.14
C SER A 60 -1.11 15.85 2.54
N TRP A 61 -0.65 16.05 3.77
CA TRP A 61 -0.12 17.32 4.24
C TRP A 61 1.35 17.53 3.90
N THR A 62 2.18 16.50 3.93
CA THR A 62 3.61 16.63 3.61
C THR A 62 3.87 16.76 2.12
N PHE A 63 3.06 16.11 1.25
CA PHE A 63 3.28 16.15 -0.20
C PHE A 63 3.30 17.59 -0.76
N PRO A 64 2.33 18.47 -0.50
CA PRO A 64 2.36 19.85 -1.01
C PRO A 64 3.51 20.69 -0.46
N VAL A 65 4.03 20.36 0.72
CA VAL A 65 5.20 21.04 1.31
C VAL A 65 6.46 20.68 0.52
N LEU A 66 6.66 19.39 0.22
CA LEU A 66 7.78 18.92 -0.58
C LEU A 66 7.67 19.35 -2.05
N ALA A 67 6.48 19.26 -2.63
CA ALA A 67 6.23 19.64 -4.02
C ALA A 67 6.46 21.14 -4.27
N ARG A 68 6.25 22.00 -3.26
CA ARG A 68 6.60 23.42 -3.33
C ARG A 68 8.11 23.67 -3.44
N GLN A 69 8.94 22.80 -2.87
CA GLN A 69 10.39 22.88 -3.01
C GLN A 69 10.83 22.30 -4.35
N SER A 70 10.35 21.09 -4.68
CA SER A 70 10.59 20.44 -5.97
C SER A 70 9.62 19.28 -6.16
N GLY A 71 8.88 19.29 -7.27
CA GLY A 71 8.04 18.15 -7.66
C GLY A 71 8.86 16.87 -7.83
N ALA A 72 10.08 16.97 -8.37
CA ALA A 72 10.97 15.81 -8.53
C ALA A 72 11.38 15.21 -7.18
N LEU A 73 11.62 16.04 -6.16
CA LEU A 73 11.92 15.59 -4.80
C LEU A 73 10.71 14.92 -4.14
N ALA A 74 9.52 15.50 -4.29
CA ALA A 74 8.30 14.88 -3.79
C ALA A 74 8.11 13.49 -4.40
N PHE A 75 8.06 13.39 -5.73
CA PHE A 75 7.84 12.11 -6.41
C PHE A 75 8.96 11.09 -6.18
N SER A 76 10.23 11.50 -6.05
CA SER A 76 11.34 10.56 -5.80
C SER A 76 11.24 9.93 -4.41
N ILE A 77 10.82 10.67 -3.39
CA ILE A 77 10.58 10.11 -2.05
C ILE A 77 9.49 9.03 -2.12
N PHE A 78 8.36 9.31 -2.78
CA PHE A 78 7.29 8.31 -2.94
C PHE A 78 7.75 7.08 -3.73
N ALA A 79 8.54 7.28 -4.79
CA ALA A 79 9.09 6.18 -5.58
C ALA A 79 10.01 5.27 -4.74
N VAL A 80 10.90 5.86 -3.92
CA VAL A 80 11.77 5.09 -3.01
C VAL A 80 10.94 4.32 -1.98
N MET A 81 9.89 4.93 -1.42
CA MET A 81 9.00 4.25 -0.47
C MET A 81 8.25 3.08 -1.09
N MET A 82 7.82 3.18 -2.36
CA MET A 82 7.20 2.07 -3.08
C MET A 82 8.17 0.90 -3.29
N VAL A 83 9.43 1.19 -3.63
CA VAL A 83 10.48 0.16 -3.76
C VAL A 83 10.75 -0.51 -2.41
N LEU A 84 10.86 0.28 -1.33
CA LEU A 84 11.02 -0.27 0.02
C LEU A 84 9.85 -1.17 0.40
N GLN A 85 8.61 -0.71 0.17
CA GLN A 85 7.40 -1.49 0.42
C GLN A 85 7.43 -2.81 -0.34
N PHE A 86 7.80 -2.80 -1.62
CA PHE A 86 7.90 -4.02 -2.44
C PHE A 86 8.81 -5.07 -1.79
N PHE A 87 10.00 -4.67 -1.33
CA PHE A 87 10.93 -5.59 -0.66
C PHE A 87 10.42 -6.06 0.71
N LEU A 88 9.75 -5.19 1.48
CA LEU A 88 9.16 -5.56 2.75
C LEU A 88 8.04 -6.60 2.56
N VAL A 89 7.16 -6.38 1.59
CA VAL A 89 6.09 -7.32 1.21
C VAL A 89 6.71 -8.66 0.82
N LEU A 90 7.70 -8.64 -0.10
CA LEU A 90 8.35 -9.86 -0.59
C LEU A 90 9.02 -10.68 0.53
N LYS A 91 9.55 -10.02 1.56
CA LYS A 91 10.28 -10.67 2.64
C LYS A 91 9.41 -11.10 3.81
N TYR A 92 8.41 -10.30 4.19
CA TYR A 92 7.68 -10.47 5.45
C TYR A 92 6.25 -10.98 5.30
N LEU A 93 5.64 -10.86 4.11
CA LEU A 93 4.27 -11.32 3.91
C LEU A 93 4.27 -12.74 3.32
N PRO A 94 3.79 -13.76 4.06
CA PRO A 94 3.60 -15.10 3.50
C PRO A 94 2.56 -15.11 2.38
N GLU A 95 2.66 -16.07 1.46
CA GLU A 95 1.61 -16.30 0.45
C GLU A 95 0.38 -16.93 1.11
N THR A 96 -0.77 -16.30 0.97
CA THR A 96 -2.05 -16.73 1.56
C THR A 96 -3.03 -17.29 0.52
N LYS A 97 -2.73 -17.14 -0.77
CA LYS A 97 -3.61 -17.54 -1.86
C LYS A 97 -3.89 -19.05 -1.85
N GLY A 98 -5.19 -19.39 -1.86
CA GLY A 98 -5.66 -20.76 -2.00
C GLY A 98 -5.56 -21.60 -0.72
N VAL A 99 -5.24 -20.98 0.41
CA VAL A 99 -5.22 -21.62 1.74
C VAL A 99 -6.49 -21.22 2.50
N SER A 100 -7.12 -22.15 3.23
CA SER A 100 -8.30 -21.80 4.03
C SER A 100 -7.91 -20.94 5.24
N LEU A 101 -8.83 -20.11 5.73
CA LEU A 101 -8.58 -19.24 6.89
C LEU A 101 -8.23 -20.05 8.15
N GLU A 102 -8.81 -21.24 8.32
CA GLU A 102 -8.54 -22.14 9.44
C GLU A 102 -7.12 -22.72 9.37
N GLN A 103 -6.67 -23.05 8.15
CA GLN A 103 -5.31 -23.54 7.90
C GLN A 103 -4.28 -22.43 8.17
N LEU A 104 -4.53 -21.20 7.70
CA LEU A 104 -3.67 -20.04 8.00
C LEU A 104 -3.57 -19.78 9.50
N GLN A 105 -4.69 -19.84 10.23
CA GLN A 105 -4.68 -19.67 11.69
C GLN A 105 -3.85 -20.73 12.41
N THR A 106 -3.94 -21.98 11.94
CA THR A 106 -3.14 -23.08 12.50
C THR A 106 -1.65 -22.86 12.23
N GLN A 107 -1.29 -22.42 11.02
CA GLN A 107 0.10 -22.12 10.66
C GLN A 107 0.68 -20.96 11.47
N PHE A 108 -0.07 -19.88 11.66
CA PHE A 108 0.38 -18.71 12.41
C PHE A 108 0.38 -18.91 13.93
N SER A 109 -0.40 -19.87 14.45
CA SER A 109 -0.43 -20.18 15.90
C SER A 109 0.59 -21.24 16.32
N ALA A 110 1.14 -22.01 15.36
CA ALA A 110 2.05 -23.12 15.62
C ALA A 110 3.55 -22.74 15.49
N GLY A 111 3.87 -21.50 15.11
CA GLY A 111 5.22 -20.94 15.09
C GLY A 111 5.40 -19.87 16.16
#